data_AF-A0A396GRR3-F1
#
_entry.id   AF-A0A396GRR3-F1
#
_cell.length_a   1.000
_cell.length_b   1.000
_cell.length_c   1.000
_cell.angle_alpha   90.00
_cell.angle_beta   90.00
_cell.angle_gamma   90.00
#
_symmetry.space_group_name_H-M   'P 1'
#
loop_
_entity.id
_entity.type
_entity.pdbx_description
1 polymer ?
#
loop_
_entity_poly.entity_id
_entity_poly.type
_entity_poly.pdbx_seq_one_letter_code
_entity_poly.pdbx_strand_id
1 'polypeptide(L)' 'MPEKVMFLKYEEAKMKPSFYLKKIAEFLGCGFSIEEESNGMVDDLLNLCSFENLGNLEVDKT' A
#
# COMPACT_ATOMS: atom_id res chain seq x y z
N MET A 1 6.90 -7.11 -22.66
CA MET A 1 5.52 -7.25 -22.14
C MET A 1 5.31 -6.18 -21.08
N PRO A 2 4.27 -5.34 -21.21
CA PRO A 2 3.96 -4.23 -20.29
C PRO A 2 3.71 -4.66 -18.84
N GLU A 3 3.53 -5.96 -18.60
CA GLU A 3 3.28 -6.56 -17.27
C GLU A 3 4.47 -6.52 -16.31
N LYS A 4 5.65 -6.04 -16.74
CA LYS A 4 6.81 -5.88 -15.85
C LYS A 4 6.90 -4.52 -15.17
N VAL A 5 6.08 -3.55 -15.58
CA VAL A 5 6.16 -2.17 -15.07
C VAL A 5 4.76 -1.67 -14.69
N MET A 6 4.62 -1.20 -13.45
CA MET A 6 3.42 -0.51 -12.97
C MET A 6 3.71 0.98 -12.85
N PHE A 7 2.86 1.80 -13.47
CA PHE A 7 2.88 3.25 -13.31
C PHE A 7 1.91 3.67 -12.20
N LEU A 8 2.37 4.59 -11.36
CA LEU A 8 1.60 5.13 -10.24
C LEU A 8 1.83 6.64 -10.14
N LYS A 9 0.74 7.37 -9.91
CA LYS A 9 0.75 8.81 -9.66
C LYS A 9 0.55 9.06 -8.17
N TYR A 10 1.43 9.87 -7.58
CA TYR A 10 1.46 10.12 -6.14
C TYR A 10 0.13 10.68 -5.62
N GLU A 11 -0.44 11.66 -6.31
CA GLU A 11 -1.67 12.33 -5.87
C GLU A 11 -2.86 11.36 -5.87
N GLU A 12 -2.91 10.44 -6.83
CA GLU A 12 -3.97 9.45 -6.94
C GLU A 12 -3.83 8.34 -5.88
N ALA A 13 -2.59 7.89 -5.64
CA ALA A 13 -2.30 6.93 -4.58
C ALA A 13 -2.62 7.49 -3.20
N LYS A 14 -2.32 8.77 -2.96
CA LYS A 14 -2.69 9.45 -1.72
C LYS A 14 -4.19 9.64 -1.55
N MET A 15 -4.93 9.87 -2.65
CA MET A 15 -6.39 10.04 -2.62
C MET A 15 -7.13 8.70 -2.40
N LYS A 16 -6.59 7.60 -2.93
CA LYS A 16 -7.21 6.27 -2.88
C LYS A 16 -6.21 5.20 -2.42
N PRO A 17 -5.71 5.29 -1.18
CA PRO A 17 -4.60 4.45 -0.72
C PRO A 17 -4.93 2.95 -0.72
N SER A 18 -6.13 2.55 -0.27
CA SER A 18 -6.54 1.14 -0.25
C SER A 18 -6.65 0.53 -1.64
N PHE A 19 -7.23 1.26 -2.60
CA PHE A 19 -7.31 0.82 -3.99
C PHE A 19 -5.92 0.62 -4.60
N TYR A 20 -5.02 1.58 -4.41
CA TYR A 20 -3.67 1.49 -4.97
C TYR A 20 -2.83 0.42 -4.27
N LEU A 21 -2.99 0.21 -2.96
CA LEU A 21 -2.32 -0.87 -2.24
C LEU A 21 -2.73 -2.25 -2.78
N LYS A 22 -4.03 -2.48 -2.98
CA LYS A 22 -4.53 -3.74 -3.58
C LYS A 22 -4.01 -3.94 -5.00
N LYS A 23 -4.02 -2.88 -5.82
CA LYS A 23 -3.49 -2.93 -7.19
C LYS A 23 -1.99 -3.23 -7.24
N ILE A 24 -1.21 -2.69 -6.29
CA ILE A 24 0.22 -3.01 -6.16
C ILE A 24 0.40 -4.47 -5.77
N ALA A 25 -0.38 -4.96 -4.80
CA ALA A 25 -0.31 -6.36 -4.36
C ALA A 25 -0.64 -7.34 -5.50
N GLU A 26 -1.70 -7.07 -6.27
CA GLU A 26 -2.05 -7.83 -7.48
C GLU A 26 -0.89 -7.83 -8.50
N PHE A 27 -0.29 -6.67 -8.75
CA PHE A 27 0.84 -6.53 -9.68
C PHE A 27 2.08 -7.33 -9.23
N LEU A 28 2.31 -7.42 -7.92
CA LEU A 28 3.39 -8.22 -7.33
C LEU A 28 3.06 -9.73 -7.24
N GLY A 29 1.85 -10.14 -7.62
CA GLY A 29 1.40 -11.53 -7.50
C GLY A 29 1.07 -11.95 -6.06
N CYS A 30 0.85 -10.99 -5.16
CA CYS A 30 0.51 -11.20 -3.76
C CYS A 30 -0.81 -10.51 -3.39
N GLY A 31 -1.79 -10.55 -4.30
CA GLY A 31 -3.12 -9.96 -4.07
C GLY A 31 -3.78 -10.52 -2.80
N PHE A 32 -4.60 -9.69 -2.16
CA PHE A 32 -5.26 -10.05 -0.91
C PHE A 32 -6.38 -11.07 -1.14
N SER A 33 -6.47 -12.05 -0.25
CA SER A 33 -7.62 -12.94 -0.13
C SER A 33 -8.81 -12.25 0.54
N ILE A 34 -10.01 -12.81 0.37
CA ILE A 34 -11.24 -12.29 1.01
C ILE A 34 -11.08 -12.28 2.54
N GLU A 35 -10.43 -13.30 3.11
CA GLU A 35 -10.20 -13.40 4.54
C GLU A 35 -9.27 -12.29 5.04
N GLU A 36 -8.15 -12.04 4.36
CA GLU A 36 -7.22 -10.95 4.71
C GLU A 36 -7.88 -9.58 4.64
N GLU A 37 -8.70 -9.34 3.61
CA GLU A 37 -9.46 -8.09 3.51
C GLU A 37 -10.51 -7.97 4.62
N SER A 38 -11.22 -9.05 4.94
CA SER A 38 -12.24 -9.07 5.99
C SER A 38 -11.63 -8.89 7.38
N ASN A 39 -10.39 -9.34 7.57
CA ASN A 39 -9.62 -9.18 8.80
C ASN A 39 -8.99 -7.77 8.92
N GLY A 40 -9.19 -6.88 7.94
CA GLY A 40 -8.68 -5.50 8.01
C GLY A 40 -7.20 -5.35 7.63
N MET A 41 -6.57 -6.37 7.06
CA MET A 41 -5.12 -6.37 6.77
C MET A 41 -4.70 -5.20 5.86
N VAL A 42 -5.57 -4.80 4.95
CA VAL A 42 -5.34 -3.64 4.06
C VAL A 42 -5.20 -2.35 4.88
N ASP A 43 -6.09 -2.14 5.85
CA ASP A 43 -6.07 -0.94 6.69
C ASP A 43 -4.88 -0.95 7.65
N ASP A 44 -4.53 -2.12 8.19
CA ASP A 44 -3.35 -2.29 9.04
C ASP A 44 -2.05 -1.94 8.29
N LEU A 45 -1.91 -2.39 7.04
CA LEU A 45 -0.76 -2.05 6.19
C LEU A 45 -0.72 -0.56 5.83
N LEU A 46 -1.87 0.04 5.53
CA LEU A 46 -1.95 1.48 5.27
C LEU A 46 -1.55 2.30 6.49
N ASN A 47 -2.00 1.87 7.68
CA ASN A 47 -1.61 2.51 8.92
C ASN A 47 -0.10 2.37 9.13
N LEU A 48 0.44 1.14 9.09
CA LEU A 48 1.87 0.86 9.26
C LEU A 48 2.76 1.71 8.33
N CYS A 49 2.37 1.84 7.06
CA CYS A 49 3.11 2.58 6.04
C CYS A 49 2.69 4.05 5.88
N SER A 50 1.90 4.59 6.82
CA SER A 50 1.44 5.98 6.76
C SER A 50 2.59 6.96 6.99
N PHE A 51 2.46 8.19 6.46
CA PHE A 51 3.44 9.26 6.72
C PHE A 51 3.59 9.57 8.20
N GLU A 52 2.50 9.48 8.96
CA GLU A 52 2.52 9.69 10.41
C GLU A 52 3.32 8.61 11.12
N ASN A 53 3.10 7.33 10.81
CA ASN A 53 3.81 6.25 11.46
C ASN A 53 5.27 6.19 11.04
N LEU A 54 5.57 6.30 9.74
CA LEU A 54 6.93 6.26 9.23
C LEU A 54 7.75 7.47 9.73
N GLY A 55 7.21 8.69 9.63
CA GLY A 55 7.92 9.91 10.07
C GLY A 55 8.20 9.98 11.57
N ASN A 56 7.54 9.15 12.38
CA ASN A 56 7.76 9.06 13.83
C ASN A 56 8.77 7.98 14.23
N LEU A 57 9.21 7.12 13.30
CA LEU A 57 10.25 6.12 13.56
C LEU A 57 11.60 6.83 13.83
N GLU A 58 12.34 6.36 14.84
CA GLU A 58 13.61 6.97 15.26
C GLU A 58 14.69 6.98 14.17
N VAL A 59 14.57 6.11 13.16
CA VAL A 59 15.47 6.04 12.01
C VAL A 59 15.33 7.22 11.03
N ASP A 60 14.18 7.90 11.01
CA ASP A 60 13.90 8.99 10.04
C ASP A 60 14.19 10.40 10.61
N LYS A 61 14.74 10.50 11.83
CA LYS A 61 15.02 11.78 12.52
C LYS A 61 16.48 12.28 12.38
N THR A 62 17.23 11.77 11.41
CA THR A 62 18.65 12.13 11.20
C THR A 62 18.84 13.14 10.08
#